data_AF-A0CDD8-F1
#
_entry.id   AF-A0CDD8-F1
#
_cell.length_a   1.000
_cell.length_b   1.000
_cell.length_c   1.000
_cell.angle_alpha   90.00
_cell.angle_beta   90.00
_cell.angle_gamma   90.00
#
_symmetry.space_group_name_H-M   'P 1'
#
loop_
_entity.id
_entity.type
_entity.pdbx_description
1 polymer ?
#
loop_
_entity_poly.entity_id
_entity_poly.type
_entity_poly.pdbx_seq_one_letter_code
_entity_poly.pdbx_strand_id
1 'polypeptide(L)'
;MKQIAFRLNHICQAQFGLRTRAGSIIKTINPEKKTREQIRLEIEDPFQAERLRQIQLEEDAKNFKQYIYNLKQNDSNPNNFIKVKVKNAEVTTTETKTETDNVTPFIVKKVPKQEKVLISGVRRKVPASLRRLIPICRPLINMHLYQAQEAIADSGRKAAQFLAKTLVMVRSHAVQRGYDPERLYVQSIQVGRYKKFRKARFHAKARINPAFRETSQIKVILEERPTKEMFKDFVQGKTPSVISYLMKDQLVREKADYAKIRRFQLFLTSKGRQQQKLMLKRRAQKEMKEKGLSFKYLHRQIVEQEAEQLAENYDTGKSGLHRFNLEARQTLYKKNEEINN
;
A
#
# COMPACT_ATOMS: atom_id res chain seq x y z
N MET A 1 -0.94 -32.10 13.51
CA MET A 1 -1.57 -31.58 14.74
C MET A 1 -2.86 -30.87 14.35
N LYS A 2 -3.90 -31.11 15.15
CA LYS A 2 -5.31 -31.14 14.79
C LYS A 2 -5.88 -29.76 14.40
N GLN A 3 -6.72 -29.76 13.36
CA GLN A 3 -7.69 -28.71 13.06
C GLN A 3 -8.73 -28.66 14.19
N ILE A 4 -8.89 -27.52 14.84
CA ILE A 4 -9.96 -27.27 15.82
C ILE A 4 -11.01 -26.44 15.11
N ALA A 5 -12.13 -27.09 14.81
CA ALA A 5 -13.34 -26.49 14.27
C ALA A 5 -14.12 -25.81 15.40
N PHE A 6 -14.44 -24.53 15.23
CA PHE A 6 -15.39 -23.82 16.08
C PHE A 6 -16.82 -24.12 15.59
N ARG A 7 -17.55 -24.95 16.32
CA ARG A 7 -19.02 -25.03 16.27
C ARG A 7 -19.58 -24.16 17.39
N LEU A 8 -20.24 -23.06 17.06
CA LEU A 8 -21.08 -22.31 17.99
C LEU A 8 -22.52 -22.80 17.81
N ASN A 9 -23.05 -23.35 18.89
CA ASN A 9 -24.41 -23.85 19.02
C ASN A 9 -25.41 -22.69 19.04
N HIS A 10 -26.42 -22.78 18.16
CA HIS A 10 -27.67 -22.04 18.28
C HIS A 10 -28.43 -22.54 19.52
N ILE A 11 -28.62 -21.68 20.52
CA ILE A 11 -29.60 -21.87 21.58
C ILE A 11 -30.74 -20.88 21.29
N CYS A 12 -31.85 -21.42 20.79
CA CYS A 12 -33.13 -20.70 20.65
C CYS A 12 -33.69 -20.39 22.04
N GLN A 13 -33.77 -19.11 22.40
CA GLN A 13 -34.58 -18.64 23.52
C GLN A 13 -36.03 -18.46 23.03
N ALA A 14 -36.93 -19.32 23.53
CA ALA A 14 -38.36 -19.18 23.35
C ALA A 14 -38.88 -18.06 24.26
N GLN A 15 -39.37 -16.96 23.67
CA GLN A 15 -40.05 -15.89 24.39
C GLN A 15 -41.54 -16.23 24.54
N PHE A 16 -41.96 -16.53 25.77
CA PHE A 16 -43.38 -16.60 26.14
C PHE A 16 -43.93 -15.19 26.31
N GLY A 17 -44.66 -14.69 25.31
CA GLY A 17 -45.38 -13.42 25.38
C GLY A 17 -46.75 -13.59 26.06
N LEU A 18 -46.86 -13.19 27.32
CA LEU A 18 -48.16 -12.99 28.00
C LEU A 18 -48.81 -11.71 27.43
N ARG A 19 -49.89 -11.87 26.64
CA ARG A 19 -50.74 -10.77 26.18
C ARG A 19 -51.61 -10.26 27.33
N THR A 20 -51.17 -9.24 28.07
CA THR A 20 -52.04 -8.49 28.98
C THR A 20 -52.81 -7.42 28.19
N ARG A 21 -54.15 -7.43 28.31
CA ARG A 21 -55.05 -6.43 27.70
C ARG A 21 -55.15 -5.18 28.58
N ALA A 22 -54.03 -4.48 28.82
CA ALA A 22 -54.05 -3.19 29.48
C ALA A 22 -54.21 -2.08 28.42
N GLY A 23 -55.46 -1.76 28.05
CA GLY A 23 -55.77 -0.59 27.25
C GLY A 23 -55.81 0.65 28.13
N SER A 24 -54.86 1.59 27.95
CA SER A 24 -54.90 2.90 28.60
C SER A 24 -56.03 3.73 28.00
N ILE A 25 -57.08 4.00 28.77
CA ILE A 25 -58.15 4.92 28.39
C ILE A 25 -57.62 6.35 28.55
N ILE A 26 -57.17 6.96 27.46
CA ILE A 26 -56.84 8.39 27.41
C ILE A 26 -58.17 9.16 27.36
N LYS A 27 -58.78 9.40 28.52
CA LYS A 27 -59.83 10.41 28.65
C LYS A 27 -59.14 11.75 28.79
N THR A 28 -59.43 12.69 27.88
CA THR A 28 -59.23 14.11 28.14
C THR A 28 -60.15 14.48 29.30
N ILE A 29 -59.63 14.41 30.52
CA ILE A 29 -60.30 14.93 31.71
C ILE A 29 -60.35 16.45 31.49
N ASN A 30 -61.47 16.94 30.96
CA ASN A 30 -61.77 18.36 31.06
C ASN A 30 -61.67 18.73 32.55
N PRO A 31 -61.01 19.85 32.91
CA PRO A 31 -60.84 20.22 34.31
C PRO A 31 -62.21 20.21 34.97
N GLU A 32 -62.33 19.40 36.03
CA GLU A 32 -63.56 19.24 36.79
C GLU A 32 -64.10 20.64 37.10
N LYS A 33 -65.32 20.93 36.62
CA LYS A 33 -65.97 22.21 36.90
C LYS A 33 -66.04 22.33 38.42
N LYS A 34 -65.37 23.35 38.98
CA LYS A 34 -65.34 23.60 40.43
C LYS A 34 -66.74 23.46 40.99
N THR A 35 -66.90 22.66 42.05
CA THR A 35 -68.20 22.49 42.69
C THR A 35 -68.69 23.83 43.21
N ARG A 36 -70.01 24.03 43.27
CA ARG A 36 -70.61 25.33 43.63
C ARG A 36 -70.13 25.84 45.00
N GLU A 37 -69.75 24.93 45.89
CA GLU A 37 -69.14 25.22 47.20
C GLU A 37 -67.70 25.75 47.09
N GLN A 38 -66.88 25.20 46.19
CA GLN A 38 -65.53 25.71 45.93
C GLN A 38 -65.56 27.14 45.37
N ILE A 39 -66.52 27.43 44.49
CA ILE A 39 -66.72 28.80 43.98
C ILE A 39 -67.18 29.74 45.10
N ARG A 40 -68.04 29.26 46.01
CA ARG A 40 -68.53 30.04 47.15
C ARG A 40 -67.42 30.37 48.14
N LEU A 41 -66.55 29.40 48.46
CA LEU A 41 -65.38 29.59 49.31
C LEU A 41 -64.34 30.53 48.68
N GLU A 42 -64.15 30.48 47.35
CA GLU A 42 -63.28 31.43 46.65
C GLU A 42 -63.80 32.88 46.67
N ILE A 43 -65.12 33.07 46.83
CA ILE A 43 -65.73 34.40 46.98
C ILE A 43 -65.64 34.89 48.43
N GLU A 44 -65.82 33.98 49.40
CA GLU A 44 -65.86 34.34 50.84
C GLU A 44 -64.48 34.69 51.40
N ASP A 45 -63.38 34.09 50.90
CA ASP A 45 -62.02 34.45 51.35
C ASP A 45 -60.95 34.21 50.25
N PRO A 46 -60.64 35.23 49.41
CA PRO A 46 -59.84 35.04 48.18
C PRO A 46 -58.38 34.62 48.45
N PHE A 47 -57.89 34.80 49.67
CA PHE A 47 -56.50 34.49 50.05
C PHE A 47 -56.33 33.10 50.70
N GLN A 48 -57.42 32.36 50.95
CA GLN A 48 -57.34 31.07 51.63
C GLN A 48 -56.54 30.03 50.81
N ALA A 49 -56.73 30.04 49.49
CA ALA A 49 -55.99 29.18 48.57
C ALA A 49 -54.48 29.50 48.55
N GLU A 50 -54.12 30.79 48.66
CA GLU A 50 -52.71 31.21 48.71
C GLU A 50 -52.05 30.81 50.04
N ARG A 51 -52.75 30.98 51.17
CA ARG A 51 -52.25 30.52 52.48
C ARG A 51 -52.04 29.01 52.54
N LEU A 52 -53.00 28.23 52.02
CA LEU A 52 -52.85 26.77 51.96
C LEU A 52 -51.66 26.35 51.09
N ARG A 53 -51.42 27.05 49.97
CA ARG A 53 -50.21 26.83 49.14
C ARG A 53 -48.93 27.19 49.89
N GLN A 54 -48.93 28.29 50.65
CA GLN A 54 -47.76 28.68 51.45
C GLN A 54 -47.45 27.65 52.53
N ILE A 55 -48.47 27.16 53.25
CA ILE A 55 -48.31 26.10 54.27
C ILE A 55 -47.74 24.82 53.64
N GLN A 56 -48.28 24.40 52.49
CA GLN A 56 -47.78 23.23 51.76
C GLN A 56 -46.32 23.41 51.33
N LEU A 57 -45.95 24.57 50.80
CA LEU A 57 -44.57 24.86 50.42
C LEU A 57 -43.61 24.85 51.62
N GLU A 58 -44.05 25.33 52.78
CA GLU A 58 -43.25 25.27 54.00
C GLU A 58 -43.07 23.84 54.53
N GLU A 59 -44.12 23.02 54.48
CA GLU A 59 -44.05 21.60 54.83
C GLU A 59 -43.11 20.84 53.90
N ASP A 60 -43.23 21.04 52.58
CA ASP A 60 -42.35 20.45 51.59
C ASP A 60 -40.89 20.88 51.79
N ALA A 61 -40.65 22.16 52.08
CA ALA A 61 -39.31 22.66 52.38
C ALA A 61 -38.72 22.04 53.66
N LYS A 62 -39.54 21.84 54.71
CA LYS A 62 -39.12 21.16 55.95
C LYS A 62 -38.78 19.69 55.68
N ASN A 63 -39.64 18.99 54.94
CA ASN A 63 -39.44 17.58 54.57
C ASN A 63 -38.17 17.40 53.72
N PHE A 64 -37.94 18.30 52.77
CA PHE A 64 -36.76 18.27 51.93
C PHE A 64 -35.46 18.53 52.72
N LYS A 65 -35.47 19.47 53.66
CA LYS A 65 -34.33 19.70 54.57
C LYS A 65 -34.04 18.49 55.44
N GLN A 66 -35.07 17.84 55.99
CA GLN A 66 -34.90 16.60 56.77
C GLN A 66 -34.35 15.45 55.90
N TYR A 67 -34.82 15.32 54.65
CA TYR A 67 -34.31 14.35 53.71
C TYR A 67 -32.80 14.53 53.46
N ILE A 68 -32.35 15.77 53.17
CA ILE A 68 -30.93 16.09 52.98
C ILE A 68 -30.12 15.83 54.26
N TYR A 69 -30.66 16.16 55.43
CA TYR A 69 -29.99 15.89 56.71
C TYR A 69 -29.76 14.39 56.96
N ASN A 70 -30.67 13.54 56.48
CA ASN A 70 -30.61 12.09 56.67
C ASN A 70 -29.81 11.35 55.58
N LEU A 71 -29.33 12.02 54.53
CA LEU A 71 -28.46 11.40 53.54
C LEU A 71 -27.13 11.00 54.17
N LYS A 72 -26.63 9.79 53.88
CA LYS A 72 -25.36 9.25 54.42
C LYS A 72 -24.12 10.10 54.11
N GLN A 73 -24.21 10.93 53.07
CA GLN A 73 -23.15 11.84 52.62
C GLN A 73 -23.12 13.15 53.42
N ASN A 74 -24.12 13.38 54.28
CA ASN A 74 -24.20 14.61 55.04
C ASN A 74 -23.40 14.50 56.34
N ASP A 75 -22.30 15.24 56.39
CA ASP A 75 -21.40 15.32 57.55
C ASP A 75 -22.03 16.10 58.72
N SER A 76 -23.16 16.78 58.53
CA SER A 76 -23.86 17.51 59.61
C SER A 76 -24.64 16.60 60.55
N ASN A 77 -24.95 15.37 60.13
CA ASN A 77 -25.70 14.42 60.92
C ASN A 77 -24.76 13.49 61.70
N PRO A 78 -24.71 13.56 63.03
CA PRO A 78 -23.77 12.80 63.83
C PRO A 78 -23.98 11.28 63.70
N ASN A 79 -25.17 10.83 63.29
CA ASN A 79 -25.47 9.42 63.05
C ASN A 79 -24.77 8.85 61.80
N ASN A 80 -24.29 9.69 60.89
CA ASN A 80 -23.61 9.25 59.66
C ASN A 80 -22.11 8.97 59.85
N PHE A 81 -21.50 9.42 60.95
CA PHE A 81 -20.07 9.21 61.15
C PHE A 81 -19.75 7.75 61.45
N ILE A 82 -18.97 7.13 60.57
CA ILE A 82 -18.44 5.78 60.74
C ILE A 82 -17.00 5.90 61.22
N LYS A 83 -16.64 5.18 62.30
CA LYS A 83 -15.25 5.07 62.76
C LYS A 83 -14.43 4.28 61.73
N VAL A 84 -13.68 4.98 60.89
CA VAL A 84 -12.76 4.37 59.91
C VAL A 84 -11.58 3.76 60.66
N LYS A 85 -11.45 2.43 60.62
CA LYS A 85 -10.25 1.74 61.10
C LYS A 85 -9.15 1.88 60.04
N VAL A 86 -8.21 2.80 60.26
CA VAL A 86 -6.97 2.85 59.46
C VAL A 86 -6.12 1.66 59.90
N LYS A 87 -6.19 0.54 59.18
CA LYS A 87 -5.17 -0.50 59.29
C LYS A 87 -3.89 0.11 58.71
N ASN A 88 -2.82 0.15 59.50
CA ASN A 88 -1.46 0.40 59.01
C ASN A 88 -1.14 -0.70 57.99
N ALA A 89 -1.47 -0.44 56.73
CA ALA A 89 -1.19 -1.33 55.63
C ALA A 89 0.31 -1.31 55.40
N GLU A 90 0.91 -2.49 55.45
CA GLU A 90 2.25 -2.82 55.02
C GLU A 90 2.47 -2.30 53.59
N VAL A 91 2.92 -1.05 53.48
CA VAL A 91 3.40 -0.43 52.23
C VAL A 91 4.83 -0.01 52.49
N THR A 92 5.72 -0.99 52.66
CA THR A 92 7.18 -0.76 52.67
C THR A 92 7.97 -2.03 52.41
N THR A 93 7.59 -2.79 51.38
CA THR A 93 8.57 -3.55 50.61
C THR A 93 8.28 -3.31 49.14
N THR A 94 8.93 -2.28 48.60
CA THR A 94 9.14 -2.10 47.15
C THR A 94 10.05 -3.23 46.67
N GLU A 95 9.56 -4.46 46.69
CA GLU A 95 10.20 -5.59 46.05
C GLU A 95 10.13 -5.37 44.55
N THR A 96 11.26 -4.91 44.00
CA THR A 96 11.71 -5.19 42.64
C THR A 96 10.60 -5.23 41.59
N LYS A 97 9.94 -4.08 41.38
CA LYS A 97 9.31 -3.86 40.07
C LYS A 97 10.47 -3.83 39.09
N THR A 98 10.68 -4.92 38.35
CA THR A 98 11.51 -4.91 37.15
C THR A 98 11.04 -3.72 36.34
N GLU A 99 11.86 -2.67 36.31
CA GLU A 99 11.65 -1.48 35.50
C GLU A 99 11.64 -1.95 34.06
N THR A 100 10.48 -2.35 33.56
CA THR A 100 10.24 -2.39 32.14
C THR A 100 10.19 -0.93 31.73
N ASP A 101 11.35 -0.37 31.39
CA ASP A 101 11.45 0.94 30.79
C ASP A 101 10.38 1.02 29.71
N ASN A 102 9.54 2.05 29.76
CA ASN A 102 8.55 2.33 28.73
C ASN A 102 9.27 2.74 27.45
N VAL A 103 9.92 1.79 26.78
CA VAL A 103 10.63 2.02 25.53
C VAL A 103 9.57 2.30 24.46
N THR A 104 9.61 3.51 23.91
CA THR A 104 8.73 3.88 22.80
C THR A 104 8.90 2.88 21.65
N PRO A 105 7.80 2.41 21.05
CA PRO A 105 7.87 1.39 20.02
C PRO A 105 8.65 1.91 18.80
N PHE A 106 9.41 1.02 18.17
CA PHE A 106 10.10 1.33 16.91
C PHE A 106 9.09 1.58 15.78
N ILE A 107 9.00 2.82 15.31
CA ILE A 107 8.08 3.23 14.23
C ILE A 107 8.86 3.47 12.93
N VAL A 108 8.51 2.74 11.87
CA VAL A 108 9.08 2.95 10.54
C VAL A 108 8.39 4.14 9.87
N LYS A 109 9.13 5.24 9.68
CA LYS A 109 8.62 6.42 8.96
C LYS A 109 8.40 6.09 7.47
N LYS A 110 7.22 6.44 6.94
CA LYS A 110 6.90 6.29 5.53
C LYS A 110 7.55 7.43 4.74
N VAL A 111 8.63 7.12 4.04
CA VAL A 111 9.33 8.07 3.16
C VAL A 111 8.52 8.26 1.87
N PRO A 112 8.43 9.50 1.31
CA PRO A 112 7.83 9.72 0.00
C PRO A 112 8.59 8.94 -1.08
N LYS A 113 7.90 8.62 -2.18
CA LYS A 113 8.50 7.90 -3.29
C LYS A 113 9.47 8.82 -4.03
N GLN A 114 10.69 8.35 -4.27
CA GLN A 114 11.68 9.08 -5.06
C GLN A 114 11.21 9.25 -6.51
N GLU A 115 11.58 10.38 -7.10
CA GLU A 115 11.32 10.66 -8.51
C GLU A 115 12.11 9.69 -9.39
N LYS A 116 11.46 9.24 -10.47
CA LYS A 116 12.05 8.27 -11.39
C LYS A 116 12.78 9.01 -12.50
N VAL A 117 13.92 8.46 -12.93
CA VAL A 117 14.65 8.99 -14.08
C VAL A 117 14.01 8.47 -15.36
N LEU A 118 13.36 9.37 -16.11
CA LEU A 118 12.51 9.01 -17.25
C LEU A 118 13.05 9.52 -18.57
N ILE A 119 12.92 8.71 -19.60
CA ILE A 119 13.23 9.05 -20.99
C ILE A 119 12.01 8.75 -21.82
N SER A 120 11.62 9.66 -22.70
CA SER A 120 10.49 9.41 -23.59
C SER A 120 10.87 9.57 -25.05
N GLY A 121 10.23 8.79 -25.90
CA GLY A 121 10.31 8.91 -27.36
C GLY A 121 8.93 8.78 -27.98
N VAL A 122 8.65 9.59 -29.00
CA VAL A 122 7.34 9.66 -29.65
C VAL A 122 7.49 9.37 -31.13
N ARG A 123 6.71 8.39 -31.62
CA ARG A 123 6.55 8.13 -33.04
C ARG A 123 5.16 8.54 -33.50
N ARG A 124 5.10 9.55 -34.35
CA ARG A 124 3.87 10.06 -34.98
C ARG A 124 3.55 9.30 -36.27
N LYS A 125 2.31 9.46 -36.79
CA LYS A 125 1.86 8.94 -38.10
C LYS A 125 2.03 7.41 -38.26
N VAL A 126 1.83 6.63 -37.21
CA VAL A 126 1.88 5.17 -37.28
C VAL A 126 0.64 4.65 -38.02
N PRO A 127 0.77 3.85 -39.10
CA PRO A 127 -0.36 3.37 -39.90
C PRO A 127 -1.01 2.14 -39.25
N ALA A 128 -1.42 2.28 -38.00
CA ALA A 128 -2.17 1.29 -37.24
C ALA A 128 -3.25 2.00 -36.40
N SER A 129 -4.38 1.33 -36.19
CA SER A 129 -5.42 1.84 -35.30
C SER A 129 -5.10 1.53 -33.84
N LEU A 130 -5.63 2.33 -32.92
CA LEU A 130 -5.41 2.14 -31.48
C LEU A 130 -5.90 0.77 -31.01
N ARG A 131 -7.05 0.31 -31.53
CA ARG A 131 -7.63 -0.99 -31.19
C ARG A 131 -6.66 -2.16 -31.46
N ARG A 132 -5.77 -2.03 -32.45
CA ARG A 132 -4.75 -3.04 -32.78
C ARG A 132 -3.48 -2.90 -31.93
N LEU A 133 -3.13 -1.67 -31.53
CA LEU A 133 -1.91 -1.40 -30.76
C LEU A 133 -2.07 -1.66 -29.27
N ILE A 134 -3.19 -1.27 -28.67
CA ILE A 134 -3.43 -1.35 -27.21
C ILE A 134 -3.22 -2.78 -26.66
N PRO A 135 -3.77 -3.85 -27.29
CA PRO A 135 -3.57 -5.22 -26.80
C PRO A 135 -2.11 -5.67 -26.79
N ILE A 136 -1.28 -5.11 -27.68
CA ILE A 136 0.16 -5.42 -27.77
C ILE A 136 0.94 -4.61 -26.74
N CYS A 137 0.55 -3.35 -26.48
CA CYS A 137 1.27 -2.46 -25.58
C CYS A 137 1.09 -2.82 -24.09
N ARG A 138 -0.13 -3.22 -23.69
CA ARG A 138 -0.47 -3.51 -22.29
C ARG A 138 0.44 -4.54 -21.59
N PRO A 139 0.74 -5.72 -22.16
CA PRO A 139 1.57 -6.72 -21.48
C PRO A 139 3.04 -6.29 -21.30
N LEU A 140 3.50 -5.30 -22.05
CA LEU A 140 4.90 -4.85 -22.05
C LEU A 140 5.22 -3.87 -20.92
N ILE A 141 4.19 -3.34 -20.26
CA ILE A 141 4.34 -2.39 -19.16
C ILE A 141 5.04 -3.08 -17.99
N ASN A 142 6.03 -2.42 -17.41
CA ASN A 142 6.92 -2.93 -16.35
C ASN A 142 7.86 -4.07 -16.77
N MET A 143 7.96 -4.42 -18.05
CA MET A 143 8.97 -5.36 -18.53
C MET A 143 10.34 -4.69 -18.70
N HIS A 144 11.40 -5.49 -18.63
CA HIS A 144 12.73 -5.06 -19.06
C HIS A 144 12.73 -4.73 -20.56
N LEU A 145 13.49 -3.72 -20.99
CA LEU A 145 13.50 -3.27 -22.38
C LEU A 145 13.78 -4.40 -23.38
N TYR A 146 14.84 -5.19 -23.18
CA TYR A 146 15.16 -6.31 -24.07
C TYR A 146 14.10 -7.41 -24.06
N GLN A 147 13.49 -7.68 -22.89
CA GLN A 147 12.41 -8.66 -22.80
C GLN A 147 11.16 -8.20 -23.56
N ALA A 148 10.86 -6.90 -23.51
CA ALA A 148 9.79 -6.32 -24.31
C ALA A 148 10.10 -6.41 -25.82
N GLN A 149 11.35 -6.25 -26.23
CA GLN A 149 11.76 -6.41 -27.63
C GLN A 149 11.56 -7.85 -28.14
N GLU A 150 11.97 -8.85 -27.35
CA GLU A 150 11.76 -10.28 -27.64
C GLU A 150 10.26 -10.61 -27.72
N ALA A 151 9.47 -10.23 -26.71
CA ALA A 151 8.03 -10.48 -26.68
C ALA A 151 7.27 -9.85 -27.88
N ILE A 152 7.76 -8.72 -28.39
CA ILE A 152 7.19 -8.08 -29.60
C ILE A 152 7.59 -8.84 -30.86
N ALA A 153 8.82 -9.35 -30.93
CA ALA A 153 9.30 -10.12 -32.08
C ALA A 153 8.42 -11.37 -32.29
N ASP A 154 8.06 -12.05 -31.20
CA ASP A 154 7.25 -13.27 -31.23
C ASP A 154 5.77 -13.02 -31.60
N SER A 155 5.28 -11.78 -31.50
CA SER A 155 3.85 -11.50 -31.70
C SER A 155 3.35 -11.74 -33.14
N GLY A 156 4.23 -11.72 -34.15
CA GLY A 156 3.87 -11.90 -35.58
C GLY A 156 2.96 -10.82 -36.19
N ARG A 157 2.52 -9.81 -35.42
CA ARG A 157 1.56 -8.79 -35.86
C ARG A 157 2.26 -7.58 -36.50
N LYS A 158 1.72 -7.04 -37.60
CA LYS A 158 2.24 -5.80 -38.22
C LYS A 158 2.27 -4.61 -37.25
N ALA A 159 1.30 -4.52 -36.34
CA ALA A 159 1.27 -3.49 -35.30
C ALA A 159 2.45 -3.61 -34.31
N ALA A 160 2.89 -4.84 -34.02
CA ALA A 160 4.05 -5.12 -33.17
C ALA A 160 5.35 -4.60 -33.81
N GLN A 161 5.51 -4.74 -35.13
CA GLN A 161 6.67 -4.21 -35.85
C GLN A 161 6.83 -2.68 -35.72
N PHE A 162 5.71 -1.93 -35.70
CA PHE A 162 5.78 -0.48 -35.47
C PHE A 162 6.24 -0.13 -34.06
N LEU A 163 5.84 -0.95 -33.08
CA LEU A 163 6.26 -0.80 -31.69
C LEU A 163 7.73 -1.19 -31.51
N ALA A 164 8.20 -2.30 -32.09
CA ALA A 164 9.61 -2.70 -32.10
C ALA A 164 10.53 -1.58 -32.59
N LYS A 165 10.20 -1.01 -33.75
CA LYS A 165 10.94 0.13 -34.32
C LYS A 165 10.94 1.35 -33.39
N THR A 166 9.83 1.61 -32.70
CA THR A 166 9.75 2.71 -31.71
C THR A 166 10.65 2.42 -30.51
N LEU A 167 10.66 1.19 -29.98
CA LEU A 167 11.53 0.81 -28.86
C LEU A 167 13.01 0.88 -29.21
N VAL A 168 13.40 0.46 -30.42
CA VAL A 168 14.79 0.57 -30.90
C VAL A 168 15.22 2.05 -30.97
N MET A 169 14.35 2.91 -31.49
CA MET A 169 14.58 4.36 -31.53
C MET A 169 14.71 4.97 -30.13
N VAL A 170 13.82 4.63 -29.19
CA VAL A 170 13.90 5.17 -27.82
C VAL A 170 15.16 4.63 -27.11
N ARG A 171 15.53 3.37 -27.35
CA ARG A 171 16.78 2.78 -26.86
C ARG A 171 18.00 3.53 -27.38
N SER A 172 18.10 3.78 -28.69
CA SER A 172 19.26 4.49 -29.25
C SER A 172 19.37 5.90 -28.68
N HIS A 173 18.25 6.59 -28.51
CA HIS A 173 18.22 7.91 -27.88
C HIS A 173 18.60 7.86 -26.38
N ALA A 174 18.22 6.81 -25.65
CA ALA A 174 18.65 6.60 -24.28
C ALA A 174 20.18 6.39 -24.20
N VAL A 175 20.74 5.52 -25.04
CA VAL A 175 22.19 5.29 -25.09
C VAL A 175 22.95 6.57 -25.45
N GLN A 176 22.45 7.36 -26.42
CA GLN A 176 23.04 8.66 -26.77
C GLN A 176 23.06 9.67 -25.62
N ARG A 177 22.10 9.58 -24.70
CA ARG A 177 22.05 10.42 -23.49
C ARG A 177 22.84 9.83 -22.30
N GLY A 178 23.54 8.71 -22.49
CA GLY A 178 24.37 8.08 -21.46
C GLY A 178 23.62 7.16 -20.49
N TYR A 179 22.39 6.76 -20.82
CA TYR A 179 21.64 5.80 -20.01
C TYR A 179 22.09 4.36 -20.26
N ASP A 180 22.11 3.54 -19.21
CA ASP A 180 22.55 2.14 -19.32
C ASP A 180 21.41 1.25 -19.84
N PRO A 181 21.55 0.62 -21.02
CA PRO A 181 20.47 -0.18 -21.61
C PRO A 181 20.11 -1.43 -20.80
N GLU A 182 21.00 -1.94 -19.94
CA GLU A 182 20.76 -3.08 -19.05
C GLU A 182 19.87 -2.73 -17.85
N ARG A 183 19.68 -1.43 -17.57
CA ARG A 183 18.85 -0.92 -16.46
C ARG A 183 17.55 -0.28 -16.94
N LEU A 184 17.25 -0.33 -18.25
CA LEU A 184 16.06 0.28 -18.84
C LEU A 184 14.84 -0.63 -18.72
N TYR A 185 13.80 -0.11 -18.09
CA TYR A 185 12.48 -0.75 -17.99
C TYR A 185 11.43 0.08 -18.71
N VAL A 186 10.42 -0.59 -19.25
CA VAL A 186 9.27 0.06 -19.87
C VAL A 186 8.33 0.55 -18.76
N GLN A 187 8.33 1.84 -18.48
CA GLN A 187 7.44 2.40 -17.46
C GLN A 187 6.00 2.47 -17.98
N SER A 188 5.80 3.05 -19.16
CA SER A 188 4.49 3.14 -19.78
C SER A 188 4.57 3.31 -21.29
N ILE A 189 3.54 2.83 -21.97
CA ILE A 189 3.36 3.02 -23.41
C ILE A 189 2.02 3.71 -23.61
N GLN A 190 2.06 4.94 -24.11
CA GLN A 190 0.88 5.74 -24.39
C GLN A 190 0.60 5.69 -25.90
N VAL A 191 -0.62 5.28 -26.26
CA VAL A 191 -1.07 5.22 -27.65
C VAL A 191 -2.19 6.23 -27.85
N GLY A 192 -2.00 7.16 -28.77
CA GLY A 192 -2.97 8.21 -29.11
C GLY A 192 -3.46 8.12 -30.55
N ARG A 193 -4.61 8.72 -30.84
CA ARG A 193 -5.03 8.98 -32.23
C ARG A 193 -4.13 10.07 -32.81
N TYR A 194 -3.74 9.96 -34.08
CA TYR A 194 -3.00 11.02 -34.77
C TYR A 194 -3.89 11.73 -35.81
N LYS A 195 -4.20 11.07 -36.93
CA LYS A 195 -5.10 11.59 -37.98
C LYS A 195 -6.07 10.51 -38.46
N LYS A 196 -7.30 10.90 -38.77
CA LYS A 196 -8.31 10.05 -39.43
C LYS A 196 -8.49 10.49 -40.87
N PHE A 197 -8.42 9.54 -41.80
CA PHE A 197 -8.69 9.76 -43.21
C PHE A 197 -10.06 9.16 -43.55
N ARG A 198 -11.00 10.00 -43.98
CA ARG A 198 -12.32 9.56 -44.46
C ARG A 198 -12.20 9.09 -45.91
N LYS A 199 -12.79 7.95 -46.22
CA LYS A 199 -12.96 7.41 -47.57
C LYS A 199 -14.42 7.07 -47.79
N ALA A 200 -14.93 7.22 -49.00
CA ALA A 200 -16.24 6.69 -49.35
C ALA A 200 -16.12 5.16 -49.54
N ARG A 201 -17.04 4.41 -48.94
CA ARG A 201 -17.26 2.97 -49.19
C ARG A 201 -18.61 2.84 -49.87
N PHE A 202 -18.55 2.51 -51.16
CA PHE A 202 -19.74 2.28 -51.96
C PHE A 202 -20.36 0.92 -51.62
N HIS A 203 -21.69 0.88 -51.59
CA HIS A 203 -22.50 -0.30 -51.36
C HIS A 203 -23.57 -0.42 -52.46
N ALA A 204 -24.22 -1.57 -52.52
CA ALA A 204 -25.33 -1.80 -53.46
C ALA A 204 -26.43 -0.73 -53.31
N LYS A 205 -27.17 -0.49 -54.42
CA LYS A 205 -28.25 0.51 -54.50
C LYS A 205 -27.78 1.95 -54.18
N ALA A 206 -26.61 2.34 -54.71
CA ALA A 206 -26.02 3.68 -54.56
C ALA A 206 -25.82 4.16 -53.10
N ARG A 207 -25.79 3.25 -52.12
CA ARG A 207 -25.54 3.60 -50.72
C ARG A 207 -24.07 3.91 -50.49
N ILE A 208 -23.75 4.97 -49.76
CA ILE A 208 -22.37 5.40 -49.47
C ILE A 208 -22.17 5.51 -47.96
N ASN A 209 -21.25 4.71 -47.43
CA ASN A 209 -20.86 4.79 -46.02
C ASN A 209 -19.43 5.37 -45.89
N PRO A 210 -19.14 6.19 -44.88
CA PRO A 210 -17.78 6.63 -44.60
C PRO A 210 -16.95 5.50 -44.00
N ALA A 211 -15.83 5.14 -44.64
CA ALA A 211 -14.79 4.30 -44.07
C ALA A 211 -13.65 5.18 -43.53
N PHE A 212 -13.21 4.92 -42.30
CA PHE A 212 -12.12 5.67 -41.68
C PHE A 212 -10.83 4.85 -41.67
N ARG A 213 -9.77 5.40 -42.27
CA ARG A 213 -8.40 4.92 -42.08
C ARG A 213 -7.74 5.75 -40.99
N GLU A 214 -7.50 5.15 -39.84
CA GLU A 214 -6.89 5.82 -38.70
C GLU A 214 -5.37 5.65 -38.70
N THR A 215 -4.68 6.70 -38.32
CA THR A 215 -3.27 6.67 -37.93
C THR A 215 -3.17 7.01 -36.45
N SER A 216 -2.15 6.46 -35.79
CA SER A 216 -1.91 6.63 -34.36
C SER A 216 -0.54 7.25 -34.10
N GLN A 217 -0.32 7.63 -32.86
CA GLN A 217 0.98 8.00 -32.32
C GLN A 217 1.30 7.08 -31.13
N ILE A 218 2.56 6.71 -30.99
CA ILE A 218 3.05 5.87 -29.90
C ILE A 218 4.09 6.68 -29.14
N LYS A 219 3.86 6.92 -27.86
CA LYS A 219 4.84 7.49 -26.93
C LYS A 219 5.27 6.38 -25.98
N VAL A 220 6.55 6.04 -26.02
CA VAL A 220 7.16 5.09 -25.08
C VAL A 220 7.91 5.90 -24.03
N ILE A 221 7.67 5.58 -22.76
CA ILE A 221 8.41 6.13 -21.63
C ILE A 221 9.20 4.98 -21.01
N LEU A 222 10.53 5.10 -21.06
CA LEU A 222 11.47 4.22 -20.39
C LEU A 222 11.89 4.86 -19.07
N GLU A 223 12.14 4.00 -18.09
CA GLU A 223 12.69 4.36 -16.79
C GLU A 223 14.03 3.67 -16.63
N GLU A 224 15.08 4.43 -16.31
CA GLU A 224 16.32 3.83 -15.81
C GLU A 224 16.14 3.58 -14.32
N ARG A 225 16.19 2.30 -13.93
CA ARG A 225 16.10 1.95 -12.52
C ARG A 225 17.46 2.17 -11.84
N PRO A 226 17.50 2.76 -10.63
CA PRO A 226 18.72 2.81 -9.84
C PRO A 226 19.31 1.40 -9.66
N THR A 227 20.64 1.29 -9.70
CA THR A 227 21.37 0.02 -9.56
C THR A 227 20.87 -0.78 -8.35
N LYS A 228 20.69 -0.09 -7.22
CA LYS A 228 20.17 -0.66 -5.97
C LYS A 228 18.76 -1.25 -6.13
N GLU A 229 17.82 -0.56 -6.77
CA GLU A 229 16.46 -1.08 -6.97
C GLU A 229 16.43 -2.29 -7.92
N MET A 230 17.25 -2.28 -8.96
CA MET A 230 17.40 -3.42 -9.87
C MET A 230 17.88 -4.66 -9.11
N PHE A 231 18.91 -4.55 -8.28
CA PHE A 231 19.42 -5.68 -7.51
C PHE A 231 18.49 -6.13 -6.39
N LYS A 232 17.65 -5.23 -5.83
CA LYS A 232 16.55 -5.67 -4.92
C LYS A 232 15.64 -6.68 -5.62
N ASP A 233 15.30 -6.46 -6.89
CA ASP A 233 14.50 -7.43 -7.66
C ASP A 233 15.27 -8.73 -7.92
N PHE A 234 16.57 -8.67 -8.15
CA PHE A 234 17.39 -9.86 -8.43
C PHE A 234 17.53 -10.73 -7.18
N VAL A 235 17.82 -10.13 -6.03
CA VAL A 235 17.89 -10.80 -4.73
C VAL A 235 16.54 -11.41 -4.36
N GLN A 236 15.43 -10.75 -4.72
CA GLN A 236 14.09 -11.33 -4.58
C GLN A 236 13.78 -12.43 -5.61
N GLY A 237 14.71 -12.80 -6.48
CA GLY A 237 14.51 -13.81 -7.52
C GLY A 237 13.53 -13.40 -8.62
N LYS A 238 13.41 -12.09 -8.90
CA LYS A 238 12.61 -11.49 -9.98
C LYS A 238 13.50 -10.98 -11.12
N THR A 239 14.63 -11.64 -11.38
CA THR A 239 15.51 -11.30 -12.49
C THR A 239 14.81 -11.50 -13.84
N PRO A 240 14.85 -10.51 -14.76
CA PRO A 240 14.35 -10.68 -16.12
C PRO A 240 15.04 -11.84 -16.85
N SER A 241 14.29 -12.59 -17.65
CA SER A 241 14.82 -13.75 -18.39
C SER A 241 15.99 -13.38 -19.30
N VAL A 242 15.87 -12.25 -20.00
CA VAL A 242 16.89 -11.80 -20.96
C VAL A 242 18.20 -11.43 -20.27
N ILE A 243 18.15 -10.81 -19.09
CA ILE A 243 19.38 -10.52 -18.33
C ILE A 243 20.07 -11.83 -17.95
N SER A 244 19.33 -12.83 -17.49
CA SER A 244 19.91 -14.15 -17.20
C SER A 244 20.50 -14.82 -18.45
N TYR A 245 19.93 -14.60 -19.63
CA TYR A 245 20.48 -15.09 -20.89
C TYR A 245 21.80 -14.38 -21.24
N LEU A 246 21.83 -13.06 -21.16
CA LEU A 246 23.05 -12.27 -21.40
C LEU A 246 24.19 -12.65 -20.44
N MET A 247 23.87 -12.87 -19.16
CA MET A 247 24.86 -13.35 -18.18
C MET A 247 25.41 -14.74 -18.53
N LYS A 248 24.57 -15.66 -19.02
CA LYS A 248 25.03 -16.98 -19.47
C LYS A 248 25.95 -16.87 -20.67
N ASP A 249 25.56 -16.09 -21.66
CA ASP A 249 26.36 -15.87 -22.86
C ASP A 249 27.72 -15.24 -22.50
N GLN A 250 27.74 -14.26 -21.59
CA GLN A 250 28.98 -13.69 -21.06
C GLN A 250 29.87 -14.74 -20.38
N LEU A 251 29.30 -15.58 -19.50
CA LEU A 251 30.07 -16.64 -18.84
C LEU A 251 30.65 -17.67 -19.82
N VAL A 252 29.93 -17.96 -20.91
CA VAL A 252 30.40 -18.85 -21.98
C VAL A 252 31.55 -18.20 -22.74
N ARG A 253 31.41 -16.92 -23.13
CA ARG A 253 32.46 -16.16 -23.83
C ARG A 253 33.75 -16.04 -23.01
N GLU A 254 33.62 -15.85 -21.71
CA GLU A 254 34.74 -15.77 -20.77
C GLU A 254 35.34 -17.14 -20.42
N LYS A 255 34.75 -18.26 -20.87
CA LYS A 255 35.10 -19.63 -20.47
C LYS A 255 35.18 -19.78 -18.95
N ALA A 256 34.15 -19.29 -18.27
CA ALA A 256 34.13 -19.17 -16.82
C ALA A 256 34.28 -20.52 -16.08
N ASP A 257 35.09 -20.53 -15.02
CA ASP A 257 35.23 -21.68 -14.13
C ASP A 257 33.93 -22.04 -13.40
N TYR A 258 33.83 -23.30 -12.98
CA TYR A 258 32.71 -23.80 -12.20
C TYR A 258 32.45 -22.96 -10.92
N ALA A 259 33.51 -22.51 -10.25
CA ALA A 259 33.39 -21.66 -9.06
C ALA A 259 32.67 -20.33 -9.37
N LYS A 260 32.96 -19.73 -10.53
CA LYS A 260 32.30 -18.49 -10.99
C LYS A 260 30.84 -18.75 -11.34
N ILE A 261 30.54 -19.85 -12.02
CA ILE A 261 29.15 -20.25 -12.34
C ILE A 261 28.34 -20.45 -11.07
N ARG A 262 28.90 -21.12 -10.06
CA ARG A 262 28.24 -21.38 -8.76
C ARG A 262 27.88 -20.08 -8.04
N ARG A 263 28.75 -19.06 -8.09
CA ARG A 263 28.47 -17.73 -7.50
C ARG A 263 27.24 -17.06 -8.14
N PHE A 264 27.08 -17.17 -9.45
CA PHE A 264 25.96 -16.56 -10.18
C PHE A 264 24.73 -17.45 -10.32
N GLN A 265 24.77 -18.70 -9.86
CA GLN A 265 23.71 -19.70 -10.05
C GLN A 265 22.30 -19.21 -9.67
N LEU A 266 22.23 -18.37 -8.64
CA LEU A 266 21.00 -17.80 -8.10
C LEU A 266 20.28 -16.87 -9.10
N PHE A 267 21.00 -16.31 -10.07
CA PHE A 267 20.45 -15.40 -11.08
C PHE A 267 20.23 -16.08 -12.44
N LEU A 268 20.98 -17.14 -12.74
CA LEU A 268 21.03 -17.75 -14.09
C LEU A 268 19.79 -18.62 -14.42
N THR A 269 19.23 -19.32 -13.43
CA THR A 269 18.19 -20.33 -13.66
C THR A 269 16.91 -20.04 -12.87
N SER A 270 15.76 -20.50 -13.36
CA SER A 270 14.49 -20.41 -12.64
C SER A 270 14.54 -21.11 -11.28
N LYS A 271 15.16 -22.30 -11.22
CA LYS A 271 15.35 -23.07 -9.98
C LYS A 271 16.27 -22.33 -9.00
N GLY A 272 17.38 -21.76 -9.48
CA GLY A 272 18.28 -20.94 -8.65
C GLY A 272 17.57 -19.72 -8.06
N ARG A 273 16.78 -19.00 -8.85
CA ARG A 273 15.98 -17.86 -8.38
C ARG A 273 14.94 -18.27 -7.33
N GLN A 274 14.32 -19.44 -7.50
CA GLN A 274 13.38 -19.97 -6.53
C GLN A 274 14.08 -20.38 -5.22
N GLN A 275 15.27 -20.98 -5.32
CA GLN A 275 16.09 -21.29 -4.16
C GLN A 275 16.49 -20.01 -3.39
N GLN A 276 16.87 -18.95 -4.10
CA GLN A 276 17.17 -17.65 -3.47
C GLN A 276 15.99 -17.11 -2.68
N LYS A 277 14.77 -17.12 -3.26
CA LYS A 277 13.54 -16.72 -2.55
C LYS A 277 13.32 -17.51 -1.26
N LEU A 278 13.54 -18.83 -1.31
CA LEU A 278 13.38 -19.70 -0.14
C LEU A 278 14.45 -19.46 0.92
N MET A 279 15.72 -19.30 0.51
CA MET A 279 16.83 -19.00 1.41
C MET A 279 16.62 -17.67 2.12
N LEU A 280 16.22 -16.64 1.38
CA LEU A 280 15.97 -15.32 1.94
C LEU A 280 14.80 -15.33 2.94
N LYS A 281 13.72 -16.06 2.62
CA LYS A 281 12.60 -16.27 3.56
C LYS A 281 13.06 -16.97 4.84
N ARG A 282 13.89 -18.02 4.74
CA ARG A 282 14.40 -18.76 5.89
C ARG A 282 15.33 -17.90 6.76
N ARG A 283 16.21 -17.12 6.13
CA ARG A 283 17.11 -16.18 6.83
C ARG A 283 16.32 -15.14 7.62
N ALA A 284 15.34 -14.49 7.00
CA ALA A 284 14.48 -13.53 7.68
C ALA A 284 13.65 -14.16 8.82
N GLN A 285 13.21 -15.41 8.68
CA GLN A 285 12.53 -16.14 9.78
C GLN A 285 13.46 -16.47 10.95
N LYS A 286 14.73 -16.80 10.67
CA LYS A 286 15.74 -17.03 11.71
C LYS A 286 16.01 -15.75 12.48
N GLU A 287 16.28 -14.64 11.78
CA GLU A 287 16.50 -13.34 12.42
C GLU A 287 15.27 -12.82 13.17
N MET A 288 14.06 -13.14 12.72
CA MET A 288 12.83 -12.80 13.44
C MET A 288 12.77 -13.51 14.80
N LYS A 289 13.18 -14.78 14.87
CA LYS A 289 13.22 -15.53 16.14
C LYS A 289 14.30 -14.99 17.09
N GLU A 290 15.42 -14.55 16.55
CA GLU A 290 16.55 -14.02 17.33
C GLU A 290 16.29 -12.59 17.83
N LYS A 291 15.78 -11.71 16.97
CA LYS A 291 15.62 -10.27 17.26
C LYS A 291 14.21 -9.87 17.73
N GLY A 292 13.22 -10.74 17.57
CA GLY A 292 11.81 -10.42 17.87
C GLY A 292 11.18 -9.35 16.95
N LEU A 293 11.86 -8.94 15.88
CA LEU A 293 11.38 -7.91 14.95
C LEU A 293 10.44 -8.47 13.88
N SER A 294 9.64 -7.59 13.26
CA SER A 294 8.73 -7.99 12.18
C SER A 294 9.46 -8.61 10.99
N PHE A 295 8.96 -9.76 10.51
CA PHE A 295 9.48 -10.45 9.32
C PHE A 295 9.64 -9.53 8.10
N LYS A 296 8.65 -8.66 7.84
CA LYS A 296 8.66 -7.76 6.66
C LYS A 296 9.81 -6.75 6.74
N TYR A 297 10.11 -6.26 7.93
CA TYR A 297 11.20 -5.30 8.16
C TYR A 297 12.55 -5.97 7.95
N LEU A 298 12.79 -7.11 8.61
CA LEU A 298 14.03 -7.87 8.48
C LEU A 298 14.28 -8.34 7.05
N HIS A 299 13.24 -8.86 6.38
CA HIS A 299 13.33 -9.23 4.97
C HIS A 299 13.73 -8.04 4.09
N ARG A 300 13.16 -6.85 4.33
CA ARG A 300 13.54 -5.65 3.58
C ARG A 300 14.98 -5.25 3.85
N GLN A 301 15.41 -5.29 5.11
CA GLN A 301 16.77 -4.93 5.52
C GLN A 301 17.83 -5.86 4.89
N ILE A 302 17.61 -7.18 4.93
CA ILE A 302 18.51 -8.16 4.31
C ILE A 302 18.61 -7.91 2.79
N VAL A 303 17.47 -7.69 2.12
CA VAL A 303 17.44 -7.39 0.69
C VAL A 303 18.16 -6.09 0.37
N GLU A 304 18.02 -5.06 1.22
CA GLU A 304 18.68 -3.77 1.05
C GLU A 304 20.20 -3.90 1.18
N GLN A 305 20.70 -4.60 2.19
CA GLN A 305 22.13 -4.84 2.40
C GLN A 305 22.77 -5.66 1.27
N GLU A 306 22.13 -6.76 0.86
CA GLU A 306 22.64 -7.58 -0.25
C GLU A 306 22.60 -6.82 -1.59
N ALA A 307 21.57 -6.02 -1.83
CA ALA A 307 21.47 -5.20 -3.04
C ALA A 307 22.49 -4.06 -3.08
N GLU A 308 22.86 -3.47 -1.93
CA GLU A 308 23.92 -2.46 -1.83
C GLU A 308 25.27 -3.03 -2.24
N GLN A 309 25.66 -4.17 -1.67
CA GLN A 309 26.93 -4.84 -2.00
C GLN A 309 27.01 -5.19 -3.49
N LEU A 310 25.91 -5.69 -4.06
CA LEU A 310 25.86 -6.00 -5.50
C LEU A 310 25.91 -4.73 -6.37
N ALA A 311 25.28 -3.64 -5.93
CA ALA A 311 25.32 -2.38 -6.64
C ALA A 311 26.72 -1.78 -6.68
N GLU A 312 27.43 -1.77 -5.54
CA GLU A 312 28.82 -1.31 -5.47
C GLU A 312 29.74 -2.13 -6.37
N ASN A 313 29.60 -3.46 -6.35
CA ASN A 313 30.36 -4.35 -7.24
C ASN A 313 30.05 -4.11 -8.73
N TYR A 314 28.80 -3.76 -9.06
CA TYR A 314 28.40 -3.44 -10.42
C TYR A 314 29.00 -2.11 -10.90
N ASP A 315 28.88 -1.06 -10.10
CA ASP A 315 29.36 0.28 -10.45
C ASP A 315 30.90 0.32 -10.52
N THR A 316 31.60 -0.36 -9.60
CA THR A 316 33.06 -0.57 -9.67
C THR A 316 33.47 -1.39 -10.89
N GLY A 317 32.73 -2.45 -11.22
CA GLY A 317 32.99 -3.25 -12.42
C GLY A 317 32.81 -2.46 -13.72
N LYS A 318 31.72 -1.70 -13.87
CA LYS A 318 31.47 -0.87 -15.06
C LYS A 318 32.47 0.26 -15.21
N SER A 319 32.80 0.96 -14.12
CA SER A 319 33.81 2.03 -14.14
C SER A 319 35.20 1.49 -14.45
N GLY A 320 35.56 0.33 -13.89
CA GLY A 320 36.80 -0.38 -14.21
C GLY A 320 36.90 -0.76 -15.69
N LEU A 321 35.82 -1.32 -16.27
CA LEU A 321 35.77 -1.65 -17.70
C LEU A 321 35.92 -0.41 -18.58
N HIS A 322 35.30 0.71 -18.21
CA HIS A 322 35.43 1.96 -18.96
C HIS A 322 36.87 2.49 -18.95
N ARG A 323 37.53 2.49 -17.79
CA ARG A 323 38.94 2.88 -17.65
C ARG A 323 39.86 1.98 -18.48
N PHE A 324 39.68 0.67 -18.37
CA PHE A 324 40.44 -0.31 -19.16
C PHE A 324 40.32 -0.06 -20.68
N ASN A 325 39.11 0.21 -21.17
CA ASN A 325 38.89 0.50 -22.60
C ASN A 325 39.56 1.81 -23.05
N LEU A 326 39.57 2.83 -22.19
CA LEU A 326 40.25 4.09 -22.47
C LEU A 326 41.78 3.91 -22.51
N GLU A 327 42.35 3.20 -21.54
CA GLU A 327 43.77 2.88 -21.49
C GLU A 327 44.22 2.04 -22.70
N ALA A 328 43.44 1.02 -23.07
CA ALA A 328 43.69 0.23 -24.28
C ALA A 328 43.67 1.10 -25.55
N ARG A 329 42.75 2.08 -25.63
CA ARG A 329 42.70 3.00 -26.77
C ARG A 329 43.86 3.99 -26.77
N GLN A 330 44.25 4.50 -25.61
CA GLN A 330 45.39 5.41 -25.46
C GLN A 330 46.71 4.72 -25.82
N THR A 331 46.90 3.47 -25.40
CA THR A 331 48.10 2.70 -25.77
C THR A 331 48.17 2.41 -27.27
N LEU A 332 47.05 2.07 -27.91
CA LEU A 332 46.97 1.94 -29.36
C LEU A 332 47.26 3.25 -30.08
N TYR A 333 46.73 4.38 -29.57
CA TYR A 333 46.99 5.69 -30.13
C TYR A 333 48.47 6.05 -30.10
N LYS A 334 49.12 5.91 -28.93
CA LYS A 334 50.57 6.17 -28.77
C LYS A 334 51.42 5.30 -29.70
N LYS A 335 51.11 4.01 -29.82
CA LYS A 335 51.80 3.10 -30.76
C LYS A 335 51.68 3.59 -32.21
N ASN A 336 50.50 4.04 -32.63
CA ASN A 336 50.30 4.55 -33.99
C ASN A 336 50.98 5.90 -34.20
N GLU A 337 51.07 6.72 -33.16
CA GLU A 337 51.82 8.00 -33.17
C GLU A 337 53.33 7.75 -33.33
N GLU A 338 53.89 6.77 -32.61
CA GLU A 338 55.30 6.34 -32.73
C GLU A 338 55.64 5.73 -34.08
N ILE A 339 54.68 5.12 -34.79
CA ILE A 339 54.91 4.55 -36.13
C ILE A 339 54.90 5.62 -37.22
N ASN A 340 54.18 6.73 -37.01
CA ASN A 340 54.02 7.79 -38.00
C ASN A 340 55.08 8.89 -37.90
N ASN A 341 55.71 9.02 -36.73
CA ASN A 341 56.86 9.90 -36.51
C ASN A 341 58.16 9.15 -36.85
#